data_AF-A0A366FRY5-F1
#
_entry.id   AF-A0A366FRY5-F1
#
_cell.length_a   1.000
_cell.length_b   1.000
_cell.length_c   1.000
_cell.angle_alpha   90.00
_cell.angle_beta   90.00
_cell.angle_gamma   90.00
#
_symmetry.space_group_name_H-M   'P 1'
#
loop_
_entity.id
_entity.type
_entity.pdbx_description
1 polymer ?
#
loop_
_entity_poly.entity_id
_entity_poly.type
_entity_poly.pdbx_seq_one_letter_code
_entity_poly.pdbx_strand_id
1 'polypeptide(L)'
;MSFINGNSFADRQAAAAKARKALAEKFLTTAKYDPADPAVVEREARRKAILEARVIRDAERAKRRIEQAAAEAARKAREEAAREEQLRLEALAREAEEARSREETERLEFEKKLERDARYAARKERKKKKKTAAERWG
;
A
#
# COMPACT_ATOMS: atom_id res chain seq x y z
N MET A 1 -40.87 29.52 33.57
CA MET A 1 -40.48 28.47 32.62
C MET A 1 -40.89 27.12 33.19
N SER A 2 -41.83 26.41 32.56
CA SER A 2 -42.20 25.04 32.96
C SER A 2 -42.11 24.13 31.73
N PHE A 3 -41.02 23.39 31.63
CA PHE A 3 -40.71 22.46 30.55
C PHE A 3 -40.78 21.02 31.08
N ILE A 4 -41.92 20.55 31.62
CA ILE A 4 -42.05 19.15 32.07
C ILE A 4 -43.46 18.57 31.84
N ASN A 5 -44.08 18.79 30.68
CA ASN A 5 -45.42 18.26 30.40
C ASN A 5 -45.44 17.37 29.15
N GLY A 6 -44.71 16.25 29.17
CA GLY A 6 -44.83 15.26 28.10
C GLY A 6 -43.95 14.02 28.20
N ASN A 7 -43.37 13.71 29.37
CA ASN A 7 -42.48 12.56 29.48
C ASN A 7 -42.39 11.98 30.89
N SER A 8 -43.49 12.03 31.66
CA SER A 8 -43.53 11.34 32.95
C SER A 8 -43.43 9.82 32.73
N PHE A 9 -42.99 9.08 33.77
CA PHE A 9 -42.93 7.62 33.70
C PHE A 9 -44.30 7.00 33.39
N ALA A 10 -45.37 7.59 33.94
CA ALA A 10 -46.75 7.18 33.68
C ALA A 10 -47.14 7.36 32.21
N ASP A 11 -46.75 8.47 31.57
CA ASP A 11 -47.01 8.71 30.15
C ASP A 11 -46.32 7.67 29.26
N ARG A 12 -45.08 7.29 29.62
CA ARG A 12 -44.32 6.25 28.89
C ARG A 12 -44.94 4.87 29.05
N GLN A 13 -45.40 4.53 30.26
CA GLN A 13 -46.08 3.26 30.52
C GLN A 13 -47.42 3.19 29.77
N ALA A 14 -48.19 4.28 29.77
CA ALA A 14 -49.44 4.37 29.03
C ALA A 14 -49.22 4.29 27.51
N ALA A 15 -48.20 4.96 26.98
CA ALA A 15 -47.83 4.87 25.56
C ALA A 15 -47.40 3.46 25.16
N ALA A 16 -46.57 2.79 25.96
CA ALA A 16 -46.16 1.41 25.71
C ALA A 16 -47.35 0.43 25.77
N ALA A 17 -48.27 0.61 26.72
CA ALA A 17 -49.49 -0.19 26.81
C ALA A 17 -50.40 0.02 25.59
N LYS A 18 -50.57 1.26 25.14
CA LYS A 18 -51.30 1.58 23.90
C LYS A 18 -50.63 0.98 22.66
N ALA A 19 -49.31 1.05 22.55
CA ALA A 19 -48.57 0.47 21.43
C ALA A 19 -48.72 -1.06 21.36
N ARG A 20 -48.65 -1.74 22.52
CA ARG A 20 -48.86 -3.20 22.60
C ARG A 20 -50.30 -3.60 22.25
N LYS A 21 -51.29 -2.84 22.73
CA LYS A 21 -52.70 -3.05 22.35
C LYS A 21 -52.92 -2.84 20.85
N ALA A 22 -52.39 -1.75 20.29
CA ALA A 22 -52.49 -1.48 18.86
C ALA A 22 -51.80 -2.54 17.99
N LEU A 23 -50.67 -3.11 18.44
CA LEU A 23 -50.04 -4.26 17.78
C LEU A 23 -50.92 -5.50 17.85
N ALA A 24 -51.43 -5.85 19.04
CA ALA A 24 -52.31 -7.02 19.22
C ALA A 24 -53.60 -6.89 18.40
N GLU A 25 -54.24 -5.71 18.40
CA GLU A 25 -55.40 -5.41 17.57
C GLU A 25 -55.09 -5.54 16.08
N LYS A 26 -53.94 -5.03 15.63
CA LYS A 26 -53.49 -5.23 14.23
C LYS A 26 -53.36 -6.72 13.91
N PHE A 27 -52.73 -7.53 14.76
CA PHE A 27 -52.59 -8.97 14.55
C PHE A 27 -53.93 -9.72 14.59
N LEU A 28 -54.90 -9.27 15.39
CA LEU A 28 -56.23 -9.88 15.46
C LEU A 28 -57.13 -9.46 14.29
N THR A 29 -56.96 -8.25 13.76
CA THR A 29 -57.76 -7.69 12.65
C THR A 29 -57.21 -7.99 11.27
N THR A 30 -55.89 -8.20 11.13
CA THR A 30 -55.37 -8.74 9.88
C THR A 30 -55.88 -10.16 9.73
N ALA A 31 -56.63 -10.42 8.65
CA ALA A 31 -57.05 -11.76 8.29
C ALA A 31 -55.84 -12.70 8.32
N LYS A 32 -56.05 -13.93 8.80
CA LYS A 32 -55.02 -14.98 8.74
C LYS A 32 -54.51 -15.02 7.30
N TYR A 33 -53.20 -14.96 7.13
CA TYR A 33 -52.53 -14.95 5.82
C TYR A 33 -53.20 -15.97 4.89
N ASP A 34 -53.84 -15.46 3.84
CA ASP A 34 -54.43 -16.28 2.79
C ASP A 34 -53.51 -16.22 1.58
N PRO A 35 -52.84 -17.33 1.22
CA PRO A 35 -51.99 -17.38 0.04
C PRO A 35 -52.77 -17.20 -1.28
N ALA A 36 -54.10 -17.30 -1.27
CA ALA A 36 -54.96 -17.02 -2.42
C ALA A 36 -55.43 -15.55 -2.51
N ASP A 37 -55.11 -14.70 -1.52
CA ASP A 37 -55.45 -13.28 -1.56
C ASP A 37 -54.70 -12.60 -2.73
N PRO A 38 -55.40 -11.98 -3.70
CA PRO A 38 -54.76 -11.33 -4.84
C PRO A 38 -53.74 -10.26 -4.42
N ALA A 39 -53.94 -9.57 -3.30
CA ALA A 39 -52.99 -8.57 -2.81
C ALA A 39 -51.66 -9.18 -2.32
N VAL A 40 -51.72 -10.41 -1.79
CA VAL A 40 -50.53 -11.18 -1.37
C VAL A 40 -49.78 -11.69 -2.59
N VAL A 41 -50.50 -12.26 -3.56
CA VAL A 41 -49.93 -12.77 -4.81
C VAL A 41 -49.21 -11.66 -5.58
N GLU A 42 -49.81 -10.47 -5.71
CA GLU A 42 -49.17 -9.34 -6.36
C GLU A 42 -47.89 -8.89 -5.63
N ARG A 43 -47.91 -8.87 -4.29
CA ARG A 43 -46.76 -8.48 -3.48
C ARG A 43 -45.61 -9.48 -3.64
N GLU A 44 -45.93 -10.77 -3.68
CA GLU A 44 -44.96 -11.83 -3.91
C GLU A 44 -44.38 -11.77 -5.31
N ALA A 45 -45.21 -11.57 -6.34
CA ALA A 45 -44.76 -11.39 -7.72
C ALA A 45 -43.80 -10.19 -7.84
N ARG A 46 -44.14 -9.04 -7.24
CA ARG A 46 -43.27 -7.85 -7.21
C ARG A 46 -41.95 -8.13 -6.50
N ARG A 47 -41.97 -8.87 -5.37
CA ARG A 47 -40.73 -9.26 -4.66
C ARG A 47 -39.87 -10.20 -5.49
N LYS A 48 -40.46 -11.20 -6.16
CA LYS A 48 -39.75 -12.12 -7.04
C LYS A 48 -39.05 -11.38 -8.18
N ALA A 49 -39.76 -10.46 -8.85
CA ALA A 49 -39.17 -9.63 -9.90
C ALA A 49 -37.96 -8.80 -9.41
N ILE A 50 -38.04 -8.23 -8.20
CA ILE A 50 -36.92 -7.48 -7.61
C ILE A 50 -35.73 -8.40 -7.30
N LEU A 51 -35.99 -9.62 -6.78
CA LEU A 51 -34.93 -10.59 -6.49
C LEU A 51 -34.25 -11.07 -7.76
N GLU A 52 -35.00 -11.38 -8.80
CA GLU A 52 -34.46 -11.76 -10.11
C GLU A 52 -33.58 -10.64 -10.68
N ALA A 53 -34.05 -9.38 -10.65
CA ALA A 53 -33.28 -8.23 -11.07
C ALA A 53 -32.01 -7.97 -10.22
N ARG A 54 -32.00 -8.41 -8.95
CA ARG A 54 -30.79 -8.35 -8.10
C ARG A 54 -29.79 -9.44 -8.49
N VAL A 55 -30.27 -10.67 -8.68
CA VAL A 55 -29.43 -11.81 -9.09
C VAL A 55 -28.71 -11.50 -10.41
N ILE A 56 -29.40 -10.93 -11.39
CA ILE A 56 -28.80 -10.54 -12.68
C ILE A 56 -27.69 -9.49 -12.47
N ARG A 57 -27.97 -8.42 -11.70
CA ARG A 57 -26.99 -7.36 -11.43
C ARG A 57 -25.80 -7.84 -10.59
N ASP A 58 -26.01 -8.79 -9.69
CA ASP A 58 -24.94 -9.37 -8.89
C ASP A 58 -24.04 -10.26 -9.74
N ALA A 59 -24.63 -11.06 -10.65
CA ALA A 59 -23.87 -11.86 -11.61
C ALA A 59 -23.03 -10.99 -12.56
N GLU A 60 -23.59 -9.89 -13.08
CA GLU A 60 -22.85 -8.94 -13.91
C GLU A 60 -21.70 -8.27 -13.13
N ARG A 61 -21.96 -7.83 -11.89
CA ARG A 61 -20.92 -7.24 -11.04
C ARG A 61 -19.82 -8.25 -10.71
N ALA A 62 -20.16 -9.50 -10.45
CA ALA A 62 -19.18 -10.55 -10.21
C ALA A 62 -18.27 -10.76 -11.43
N LYS A 63 -18.83 -10.83 -12.64
CA LYS A 63 -18.04 -10.93 -13.89
C LYS A 63 -17.09 -9.75 -14.05
N ARG A 64 -17.60 -8.52 -13.91
CA ARG A 64 -16.77 -7.30 -13.98
C ARG A 64 -15.65 -7.27 -12.95
N ARG A 65 -15.91 -7.70 -11.71
CA ARG A 65 -14.88 -7.76 -10.67
C ARG A 65 -13.76 -8.75 -11.03
N ILE A 66 -14.11 -9.91 -11.59
CA ILE A 66 -13.12 -10.91 -12.02
C ILE A 66 -12.25 -10.34 -13.15
N GLU A 67 -12.87 -9.70 -14.15
CA GLU A 67 -12.17 -9.06 -15.27
C GLU A 67 -11.24 -7.92 -14.78
N GLN A 68 -11.74 -7.05 -13.89
CA GLN A 68 -10.96 -5.97 -13.31
C GLN A 68 -9.81 -6.50 -12.45
N ALA A 69 -10.04 -7.51 -11.62
CA ALA A 69 -8.99 -8.11 -10.81
C ALA A 69 -7.89 -8.74 -11.67
N ALA A 70 -8.25 -9.39 -12.77
CA ALA A 70 -7.29 -9.94 -13.72
C ALA A 70 -6.46 -8.83 -14.42
N ALA A 71 -7.11 -7.74 -14.84
CA ALA A 71 -6.44 -6.60 -15.45
C ALA A 71 -5.50 -5.87 -14.47
N GLU A 72 -5.94 -5.66 -13.23
CA GLU A 72 -5.12 -5.06 -12.18
C GLU A 72 -3.93 -5.94 -11.79
N ALA A 73 -4.12 -7.26 -11.69
CA ALA A 73 -3.03 -8.19 -11.41
C ALA A 73 -1.98 -8.15 -12.53
N ALA A 74 -2.40 -8.16 -13.79
CA ALA A 74 -1.50 -8.04 -14.94
C ALA A 74 -0.75 -6.70 -14.95
N ARG A 75 -1.42 -5.60 -14.59
CA ARG A 75 -0.78 -4.28 -14.49
C ARG A 75 0.25 -4.25 -13.36
N LYS A 76 -0.10 -4.73 -12.17
CA LYS A 76 0.81 -4.78 -11.01
C LYS A 76 2.05 -5.62 -11.32
N ALA A 77 1.87 -6.79 -11.92
CA ALA A 77 2.99 -7.65 -12.32
C ALA A 77 3.96 -6.94 -13.29
N ARG A 78 3.44 -6.14 -14.24
CA ARG A 78 4.28 -5.34 -15.15
C ARG A 78 5.00 -4.20 -14.43
N GLU A 79 4.32 -3.50 -13.54
CA GLU A 79 4.91 -2.42 -12.74
C GLU A 79 6.01 -2.94 -11.80
N GLU A 80 5.78 -4.09 -11.16
CA GLU A 80 6.76 -4.75 -10.29
C GLU A 80 7.97 -5.22 -11.09
N ALA A 81 7.78 -5.90 -12.23
CA ALA A 81 8.88 -6.30 -13.10
C ALA A 81 9.71 -5.10 -13.60
N ALA A 82 9.05 -4.00 -13.98
CA ALA A 82 9.74 -2.78 -14.39
C ALA A 82 10.55 -2.15 -13.25
N ARG A 83 10.02 -2.15 -12.02
CA ARG A 83 10.73 -1.66 -10.82
C ARG A 83 11.93 -2.53 -10.48
N GLU A 84 11.78 -3.85 -10.55
CA GLU A 84 12.90 -4.77 -10.31
C GLU A 84 14.03 -4.58 -11.31
N GLU A 85 13.71 -4.43 -12.60
CA GLU A 85 14.71 -4.14 -13.63
C GLU A 85 15.39 -2.78 -13.41
N GLN A 86 14.64 -1.74 -13.04
CA GLN A 86 15.23 -0.44 -12.69
C GLN A 86 16.19 -0.55 -11.50
N LEU A 87 15.80 -1.24 -10.42
CA LEU A 87 16.64 -1.45 -9.25
C LEU A 87 17.92 -2.23 -9.60
N ARG A 88 17.83 -3.23 -10.48
CA ARG A 88 19.00 -3.97 -10.97
C ARG A 88 19.96 -3.06 -11.75
N LEU A 89 19.42 -2.25 -12.67
CA LEU A 89 20.24 -1.31 -13.45
C LEU A 89 20.89 -0.25 -12.56
N GLU A 90 20.17 0.27 -11.57
CA GLU A 90 20.72 1.21 -10.59
C GLU A 90 21.83 0.58 -9.74
N ALA A 91 21.65 -0.67 -9.30
CA ALA A 91 22.68 -1.39 -8.54
C ALA A 91 23.95 -1.59 -9.38
N LEU A 92 23.80 -2.03 -10.64
CA LEU A 92 24.92 -2.20 -11.57
C LEU A 92 25.64 -0.87 -11.86
N ALA A 93 24.90 0.22 -12.00
CA ALA A 93 25.49 1.55 -12.19
C ALA A 93 26.32 1.98 -10.97
N ARG A 94 25.79 1.78 -9.75
CA ARG A 94 26.52 2.09 -8.51
C ARG A 94 27.78 1.25 -8.37
N GLU A 95 27.70 -0.06 -8.63
CA GLU A 95 28.87 -0.94 -8.59
C GLU A 95 29.95 -0.50 -9.59
N ALA A 96 29.55 -0.09 -10.80
CA ALA A 96 30.48 0.42 -11.81
C ALA A 96 31.13 1.75 -11.38
N GLU A 97 30.37 2.67 -10.77
CA GLU A 97 30.90 3.92 -10.23
C GLU A 97 31.87 3.68 -9.06
N GLU A 98 31.53 2.76 -8.15
CA GLU A 98 32.41 2.36 -7.06
C GLU A 98 33.70 1.72 -7.58
N ALA A 99 33.63 0.85 -8.59
CA ALA A 99 34.81 0.25 -9.19
C ALA A 99 35.72 1.32 -9.81
N ARG A 100 35.15 2.27 -10.57
CA ARG A 100 35.91 3.38 -11.18
C ARG A 100 36.58 4.26 -10.12
N SER A 101 35.85 4.63 -9.07
CA SER A 101 36.42 5.45 -8.00
C SER A 101 37.56 4.72 -7.27
N ARG A 102 37.44 3.42 -7.02
CA ARG A 102 38.53 2.60 -6.46
C ARG A 102 39.75 2.60 -7.37
N GLU A 103 39.57 2.33 -8.66
CA GLU A 103 40.66 2.36 -9.64
C GLU A 103 41.37 3.73 -9.70
N GLU A 104 40.61 4.83 -9.65
CA GLU A 104 41.16 6.18 -9.62
C GLU A 104 41.97 6.44 -8.34
N THR A 105 41.45 6.02 -7.18
CA THR A 105 42.18 6.17 -5.92
C THR A 105 43.47 5.37 -5.90
N GLU A 106 43.45 4.13 -6.39
CA GLU A 106 44.63 3.26 -6.46
C GLU A 106 45.70 3.85 -7.39
N ARG A 107 45.29 4.43 -8.53
CA ARG A 107 46.21 5.14 -9.44
C ARG A 107 46.86 6.34 -8.76
N LEU A 108 46.08 7.19 -8.10
CA LEU A 108 46.59 8.36 -7.38
C LEU A 108 47.53 7.98 -6.23
N GLU A 109 47.23 6.89 -5.52
CA GLU A 109 48.11 6.38 -4.46
C GLU A 109 49.43 5.85 -5.01
N PHE A 110 49.38 5.13 -6.14
CA PHE A 110 50.56 4.65 -6.84
C PHE A 110 51.44 5.80 -7.32
N GLU A 111 50.86 6.84 -7.92
CA GLU A 111 51.59 8.05 -8.34
C GLU A 111 52.27 8.76 -7.15
N LYS A 112 51.55 8.94 -6.04
CA LYS A 112 52.10 9.53 -4.80
C LYS A 112 53.26 8.70 -4.24
N LYS A 113 53.18 7.38 -4.34
CA LYS A 113 54.25 6.46 -3.91
C LYS A 113 55.49 6.64 -4.80
N LEU A 114 55.32 6.66 -6.12
CA LEU A 114 56.42 6.91 -7.05
C LEU A 114 57.11 8.25 -6.79
N GLU A 115 56.33 9.31 -6.54
CA GLU A 115 56.89 10.63 -6.20
C GLU A 115 57.68 10.57 -4.88
N ARG A 116 57.15 9.90 -3.86
CA ARG A 116 57.81 9.72 -2.57
C ARG A 116 59.12 8.94 -2.74
N ASP A 117 59.12 7.87 -3.51
CA ASP A 117 60.29 7.03 -3.76
C ASP A 117 61.36 7.82 -4.54
N ALA A 118 60.98 8.62 -5.53
CA ALA A 118 61.88 9.53 -6.24
C ALA A 118 62.52 10.57 -5.29
N ARG A 119 61.73 11.17 -4.39
CA ARG A 119 62.22 12.10 -3.36
C ARG A 119 63.20 11.40 -2.40
N TYR A 120 62.90 10.17 -1.97
CA TYR A 120 63.78 9.39 -1.11
C TYR A 120 65.10 9.02 -1.81
N ALA A 121 65.05 8.60 -3.07
CA ALA A 121 66.23 8.33 -3.88
C ALA A 121 67.11 9.57 -4.00
N ALA A 122 66.55 10.71 -4.40
CA ALA A 122 67.28 11.98 -4.48
C ALA A 122 67.90 12.39 -3.14
N ARG A 123 67.19 12.22 -2.02
CA ARG A 123 67.72 12.48 -0.67
C ARG A 123 68.88 11.55 -0.33
N LYS A 124 68.78 10.26 -0.64
CA LYS A 124 69.84 9.26 -0.42
C LYS A 124 71.08 9.58 -1.24
N GLU A 125 70.93 9.96 -2.51
CA GLU A 125 72.04 10.40 -3.35
C GLU A 125 72.75 11.63 -2.79
N ARG A 126 71.99 12.65 -2.35
CA ARG A 126 72.57 13.83 -1.69
C ARG A 126 73.37 13.46 -0.45
N LYS A 127 72.87 12.51 0.37
CA LYS A 127 73.60 12.01 1.55
C LYS A 127 74.88 11.28 1.17
N LYS A 128 74.83 10.41 0.14
CA LYS A 128 76.03 9.72 -0.38
C LYS A 128 77.07 10.73 -0.85
N LYS A 129 76.69 11.70 -1.69
CA LYS A 129 77.58 12.77 -2.19
C LYS A 129 78.22 13.58 -1.06
N LYS A 130 77.46 13.92 -0.01
CA LYS A 130 78.00 14.60 1.18
C LYS A 130 79.01 13.75 1.94
N LYS A 131 78.73 12.45 2.13
CA LYS A 131 79.63 11.51 2.81
C LYS A 131 80.95 11.34 2.01
N THR A 132 80.86 11.11 0.70
CA THR A 132 82.03 10.99 -0.17
C THR A 132 82.86 12.28 -0.23
N ALA A 133 82.22 13.45 -0.13
CA ALA A 133 82.95 14.72 -0.06
C ALA A 133 83.65 14.89 1.30
N ALA A 134 82.97 14.55 2.40
CA ALA A 134 83.57 14.59 3.74
C ALA A 134 84.76 13.61 3.87
N GLU A 135 84.66 12.40 3.31
CA GLU A 135 85.75 11.40 3.28
C GLU A 135 86.94 11.79 2.38
N ARG A 136 86.75 12.74 1.45
CA ARG A 136 87.79 13.19 0.51
C ARG A 136 88.56 14.41 1.03
N TRP A 137 87.96 15.18 1.93
CA TRP A 137 88.47 16.48 2.39
C TRP A 137 88.62 16.58 3.92
N GLY A 138 88.26 15.54 4.67
CA GLY A 138 88.55 15.36 6.10
C GLY A 138 89.50 14.19 6.29
#